data_AF-A0A0B4S3M4-F1
#
_entry.id   AF-A0A0B4S3M4-F1
#
_cell.length_a   1.000
_cell.length_b   1.000
_cell.length_c   1.000
_cell.angle_alpha   90.00
_cell.angle_beta   90.00
_cell.angle_gamma   90.00
#
_symmetry.space_group_name_H-M   'P 1'
#
loop_
_entity.id
_entity.type
_entity.pdbx_description
1 polymer ?
#
loop_
_entity_poly.entity_id
_entity_poly.type
_entity_poly.pdbx_seq_one_letter_code
_entity_poly.pdbx_strand_id
1 'polypeptide(L)' 'MNLISFTIFYLDKRKAIKGKNRISENSLLLSAFLFGSIGAFLSMQIFRHKTKKLKFRILVPLFFVVKVLILYYLYKFID' A
#
# COMPACT_ATOMS: atom_id res chain seq x y z
N MET A 1 9.61 -6.57 -4.42
CA MET A 1 8.13 -6.50 -4.31
C MET A 1 7.61 -5.08 -4.07
N ASN A 2 8.15 -4.27 -3.15
CA ASN A 2 7.65 -2.90 -2.86
C ASN A 2 7.52 -1.97 -4.09
N LEU A 3 8.41 -2.11 -5.09
CA LEU A 3 8.37 -1.37 -6.36
C LEU A 3 7.07 -1.61 -7.16
N ILE A 4 6.50 -2.82 -7.09
CA ILE A 4 5.25 -3.16 -7.79
C ILE A 4 4.09 -2.36 -7.20
N SER A 5 3.94 -2.36 -5.87
CA SER A 5 2.88 -1.59 -5.20
C SER A 5 3.05 -0.09 -5.42
N PHE A 6 4.28 0.42 -5.39
CA PHE A 6 4.59 1.81 -5.72
C PHE A 6 4.13 2.18 -7.14
N THR A 7 4.41 1.30 -8.12
CA THR A 7 4.05 1.53 -9.53
C THR A 7 2.53 1.51 -9.72
N ILE A 8 1.81 0.62 -9.04
CA ILE A 8 0.34 0.56 -9.10
C ILE A 8 -0.29 1.87 -8.59
N PHE A 9 0.21 2.39 -7.46
CA PHE A 9 -0.26 3.67 -6.91
C PHE A 9 0.11 4.86 -7.82
N TYR A 10 1.30 4.83 -8.43
CA TYR A 10 1.70 5.82 -9.42
C TYR A 10 0.79 5.80 -10.66
N LEU A 11 0.46 4.61 -11.17
CA LEU A 11 -0.45 4.44 -12.30
C LEU A 11 -1.86 4.93 -11.97
N ASP A 12 -2.36 4.69 -10.74
CA ASP A 12 -3.64 5.24 -10.29
C ASP A 12 -3.64 6.77 -10.27
N LYS A 13 -2.56 7.41 -9.78
CA LYS A 13 -2.39 8.87 -9.87
C LYS A 13 -2.36 9.34 -11.33
N ARG A 14 -1.63 8.66 -12.20
CA ARG A 14 -1.54 9.04 -13.62
C ARG A 14 -2.90 8.92 -14.32
N LYS A 15 -3.69 7.90 -13.98
CA LYS A 15 -5.08 7.73 -14.45
C LYS A 15 -5.99 8.83 -13.94
N ALA A 16 -5.84 9.23 -12.66
CA ALA A 16 -6.57 10.36 -12.08
C ALA A 16 -6.29 11.68 -12.81
N ILE A 17 -5.03 11.95 -13.16
CA ILE A 17 -4.63 13.16 -13.90
C ILE A 17 -5.19 13.12 -15.33
N LYS A 18 -5.14 11.97 -15.99
CA LYS A 18 -5.62 11.79 -17.37
C LYS A 18 -7.14 11.60 -17.49
N GLY A 19 -7.90 11.75 -16.40
CA GLY A 19 -9.35 11.53 -16.40
C GLY A 19 -9.80 10.12 -16.80
N LYS A 20 -8.90 9.12 -16.70
CA LYS A 20 -9.21 7.72 -17.06
C LYS A 20 -9.84 6.97 -15.88
N ASN A 21 -10.45 5.82 -16.18
CA ASN A 21 -10.98 4.90 -15.17
C ASN A 21 -9.93 4.60 -14.08
N ARG A 22 -10.23 5.03 -12.86
CA ARG A 22 -9.39 4.82 -11.67
C ARG A 22 -9.39 3.36 -11.29
N ILE A 23 -8.33 2.93 -10.61
CA ILE A 23 -8.28 1.57 -10.07
C ILE A 23 -9.15 1.53 -8.81
N SER A 24 -9.88 0.43 -8.60
CA SER A 24 -10.71 0.27 -7.43
C SER A 24 -9.89 0.40 -6.14
N GLU A 25 -10.49 0.96 -5.09
CA GLU A 25 -9.77 1.15 -3.82
C GLU A 25 -9.33 -0.18 -3.21
N ASN A 26 -10.16 -1.21 -3.36
CA ASN A 26 -9.90 -2.55 -2.88
C ASN A 26 -8.68 -3.17 -3.58
N SER A 27 -8.55 -3.02 -4.91
CA SER A 27 -7.38 -3.54 -5.63
C SER A 27 -6.09 -2.81 -5.24
N LEU A 28 -6.14 -1.50 -5.00
CA LEU A 28 -4.97 -0.78 -4.47
C LEU A 28 -4.57 -1.30 -3.08
N LEU A 29 -5.53 -1.45 -2.18
CA LEU A 29 -5.27 -1.95 -0.82
C LEU A 29 -4.75 -3.39 -0.84
N LEU A 30 -5.32 -4.25 -1.69
CA LEU A 30 -4.85 -5.61 -1.90
C LEU A 30 -3.42 -5.62 -2.44
N SER A 31 -3.09 -4.71 -3.36
CA SER A 31 -1.72 -4.59 -3.88
C SER A 31 -0.71 -4.14 -2.81
N ALA A 32 -1.12 -3.26 -1.89
CA ALA A 32 -0.31 -2.83 -0.76
C ALA A 32 -0.11 -3.99 0.23
N PHE A 33 -1.15 -4.77 0.48
CA PHE A 33 -1.08 -5.94 1.35
C PHE A 33 -0.17 -7.04 0.77
N LEU A 34 -0.34 -7.40 -0.51
CA LEU A 34 0.41 -8.50 -1.14
C LEU A 34 1.83 -8.08 -1.54
N PHE A 35 1.96 -7.01 -2.33
CA PHE A 35 3.23 -6.65 -2.97
C PHE A 35 4.08 -5.67 -2.14
N GLY A 36 3.55 -5.06 -1.08
CA GLY A 36 4.37 -4.30 -0.14
C GLY A 36 3.73 -3.02 0.36
N SER A 37 3.52 -2.95 1.68
CA SER A 37 2.91 -1.81 2.36
C SER A 37 3.84 -0.61 2.41
N ILE A 38 5.17 -0.82 2.49
CA ILE A 38 6.18 0.25 2.47
C ILE A 38 6.15 0.99 1.14
N GLY A 39 6.13 0.27 0.02
CA GLY A 39 6.07 0.88 -1.32
C GLY A 39 4.77 1.66 -1.54
N ALA A 40 3.64 1.10 -1.10
CA ALA A 40 2.36 1.81 -1.12
C ALA A 40 2.41 3.09 -0.27
N PHE A 41 2.91 3.00 0.96
CA PHE A 41 3.00 4.13 1.88
C PHE A 41 3.89 5.25 1.32
N LEU A 42 5.08 4.92 0.83
CA LEU A 42 5.98 5.88 0.19
C LEU A 42 5.34 6.56 -1.01
N SER A 43 4.67 5.79 -1.88
CA SER A 43 3.98 6.35 -3.04
C SER A 43 2.87 7.33 -2.61
N MET A 44 2.10 7.03 -1.55
CA MET A 44 1.09 7.93 -1.03
C MET A 44 1.68 9.25 -0.53
N GLN A 45 2.80 9.19 0.20
CA GLN A 45 3.46 10.39 0.73
C GLN A 45 4.08 11.24 -0.38
N ILE A 46 4.87 10.63 -1.27
CA ILE A 46 5.56 11.32 -2.37
C ILE A 46 4.54 11.97 -3.31
N PHE A 47 3.52 11.21 -3.69
CA PHE A 47 2.54 11.69 -4.64
C PHE A 47 1.40 12.49 -4.00
N ARG A 48 1.36 12.59 -2.66
CA ARG A 48 0.27 13.15 -1.86
C ARG A 48 -1.11 12.65 -2.31
N HIS A 49 -1.15 11.40 -2.78
CA HIS A 49 -2.31 10.79 -3.41
C HIS A 49 -2.98 9.85 -2.40
N LYS A 50 -4.30 10.01 -2.23
CA LYS A 50 -5.11 9.25 -1.25
C LYS A 50 -4.65 9.34 0.22
N THR A 51 -3.87 10.34 0.60
CA THR A 51 -3.48 10.62 2.00
C THR A 51 -4.64 11.11 2.87
N LYS A 52 -5.66 11.74 2.28
CA LYS A 52 -6.87 12.20 2.97
C LYS A 52 -7.93 11.11 3.17
N LYS A 53 -7.79 9.95 2.52
CA LYS A 53 -8.75 8.84 2.66
C LYS A 53 -8.39 8.05 3.91
N LEU A 54 -9.26 8.12 4.91
CA LEU A 54 -9.06 7.46 6.21
C LEU A 54 -8.74 5.97 6.07
N LYS A 55 -9.44 5.27 5.15
CA LYS A 55 -9.18 3.87 4.82
C LYS A 55 -7.69 3.62 4.50
N PHE A 56 -7.12 4.36 3.56
CA PHE A 56 -5.72 4.18 3.17
C PHE A 56 -4.75 4.59 4.27
N ARG A 57 -5.06 5.66 5.01
CA ARG A 57 -4.22 6.13 6.11
C ARG A 57 -4.12 5.14 7.26
N ILE A 58 -5.16 4.35 7.52
CA ILE A 58 -5.18 3.35 8.60
C ILE A 58 -4.71 1.99 8.09
N LEU A 59 -5.26 1.51 6.97
CA LEU A 59 -5.00 0.15 6.48
C LEU A 59 -3.55 -0.05 6.03
N VAL A 60 -2.93 0.93 5.36
CA VAL A 60 -1.56 0.76 4.83
C VAL A 60 -0.53 0.61 5.96
N PRO A 61 -0.52 1.45 7.01
CA PRO A 61 0.31 1.22 8.20
C PRO A 61 -0.08 -0.05 8.95
N LEU A 62 -1.38 -0.36 9.07
CA LEU A 62 -1.83 -1.59 9.73
C LEU A 62 -1.27 -2.84 9.06
N PHE A 63 -1.24 -2.89 7.71
CA PHE A 63 -0.63 -4.00 6.98
C PHE A 63 0.87 -4.14 7.26
N PHE A 64 1.57 -3.03 7.47
CA PHE A 64 2.98 -3.07 7.88
C PHE A 64 3.13 -3.66 9.29
N VAL A 65 2.35 -3.17 10.26
CA VAL A 65 2.37 -3.67 11.65
C VAL A 65 2.03 -5.16 11.70
N VAL A 66 0.99 -5.59 10.99
CA VAL A 66 0.61 -7.01 10.92
C VAL A 66 1.75 -7.88 10.37
N LYS A 67 2.43 -7.43 9.31
CA LYS A 67 3.58 -8.17 8.76
C LYS A 67 4.73 -8.26 9.74
N VAL A 68 5.04 -7.18 10.46
CA VAL A 68 6.10 -7.17 11.48
C VAL A 68 5.75 -8.08 12.64
N LEU A 69 4.50 -8.05 13.12
CA LEU A 69 4.03 -8.94 14.18
C LEU A 69 4.10 -10.41 13.76
N ILE A 70 3.63 -10.75 12.56
CA ILE A 70 3.72 -12.11 12.02
C ILE A 70 5.18 -12.56 11.95
N LEU A 71 6.08 -11.70 11.45
CA LEU A 71 7.50 -12.01 11.35
C LEU A 71 8.12 -12.23 12.75
N TYR A 72 7.76 -11.40 13.73
CA TYR A 72 8.20 -11.54 15.11
C TYR A 72 7.75 -12.85 15.75
N TYR A 73 6.48 -13.23 15.58
CA TYR A 73 5.95 -14.50 16.09
C TYR A 73 6.57 -15.70 15.38
N LEU A 74 6.81 -15.62 14.07
CA LEU A 74 7.51 -16.67 13.32
C LEU A 74 8.95 -16.84 13.79
N TYR A 75 9.67 -15.74 14.01
CA TYR A 75 11.03 -15.77 14.53
C TYR A 75 11.06 -16.43 15.92
N LYS A 76 10.18 -16.00 16.83
CA LYS A 76 10.05 -16.59 18.18
C LYS A 76 9.61 -18.07 18.18
N PHE A 77 8.90 -18.53 17.15
CA PHE A 77 8.46 -19.93 17.06
C PHE A 77 9.55 -20.84 16.47
N ILE A 78 10.46 -20.28 15.69
CA ILE A 78 11.57 -21.01 15.05
C ILE A 78 12.77 -21.15 15.99
N ASP A 79 13.00 -20.17 16.87
CA ASP A 79 13.93 -20.27 18.01
C ASP A 79 13.34 -21.06 19.18
#